data_AF-A0A382NHR3-F1
#
_entry.id   AF-A0A382NHR3-F1
#
_cell.length_a   1.000
_cell.length_b   1.000
_cell.length_c   1.000
_cell.angle_alpha   90.00
_cell.angle_beta   90.00
_cell.angle_gamma   90.00
#
_symmetry.space_group_name_H-M   'P 1'
#
loop_
_entity.id
_entity.type
_entity.pdbx_description
1 polymer ?
#
loop_
_entity_poly.entity_id
_entity_poly.type
_entity_poly.pdbx_seq_one_letter_code
_entity_poly.pdbx_strand_id
1 'polypeptide(L)'
;SFRTWTRFVNSHGAGNNTFTYDPVPESDYRTKHQYYFLEKKLEFLDQESEWFFNHETNELYLWPPGNADPNNLNIRGKVQSYSFQITNSSYIELKGLHFFASTFKMDNSDYMVVDSSNFLYPSCYKRMLGVVDTQPEMTLITGSSNCTVSRCAFRYTDGSAIETFGDTNTIENCYFYHIDYTVTDLSSVMTTIRMGGSNNVFRQNTLHRTGASSGINPGDLSIVEYNDMYDTGYLQSDGAIVHLMEGQQPGSETRYNWLHDSPKYGVRFDGDGDGNNGLIHHNVIWNIQGGIMIKGYEHMIYNNTAFDNGEKNDIIVLIDLGGNEGTITRNNAADKIAGHRSDIYQNYPVPGIYDHNWNGYETSGNV
;
A
#
# COMPACT_ATOMS: atom_id res chain seq x y z
N SER A 1 -1.04 8.31 12.24
CA SER A 1 -2.33 8.01 11.59
C SER A 1 -2.04 7.26 10.30
N PHE A 2 -3.02 6.53 9.73
CA PHE A 2 -2.85 6.01 8.36
C PHE A 2 -3.12 7.10 7.32
N ARG A 3 -3.86 8.15 7.68
CA ARG A 3 -4.09 9.30 6.81
C ARG A 3 -2.98 10.34 6.99
N THR A 4 -2.46 10.84 5.87
CA THR A 4 -1.54 11.98 5.81
C THR A 4 -2.02 12.94 4.73
N TRP A 5 -1.88 14.24 4.98
CA TRP A 5 -2.37 15.31 4.10
C TRP A 5 -1.25 16.29 3.79
N THR A 6 -1.30 16.85 2.59
CA THR A 6 -0.48 18.02 2.25
C THR A 6 -1.27 19.30 2.51
N ARG A 7 -0.69 20.24 3.26
CA ARG A 7 -1.31 21.52 3.59
C ARG A 7 -0.29 22.65 3.48
N PHE A 8 -0.77 23.84 3.14
CA PHE A 8 0.03 25.05 3.27
C PHE A 8 0.20 25.41 4.75
N VAL A 9 1.41 25.86 5.10
CA VAL A 9 1.62 26.61 6.34
C VAL A 9 1.16 28.04 6.09
N ASN A 10 0.03 28.41 6.69
CA ASN A 10 -0.63 29.70 6.47
C ASN A 10 0.05 30.83 7.26
N SER A 11 0.51 30.54 8.47
CA SER A 11 1.28 31.48 9.27
C SER A 11 2.20 30.77 10.25
N HIS A 12 3.39 31.33 10.41
CA HIS A 12 4.37 31.00 11.44
C HIS A 12 5.15 32.26 11.79
N GLY A 13 5.42 32.47 13.07
CA GLY A 13 6.20 33.61 13.56
C GLY A 13 7.56 33.14 14.08
N ALA A 14 8.59 33.97 13.92
CA ALA A 14 9.91 33.68 14.47
C ALA A 14 9.82 33.42 15.99
N GLY A 15 10.39 32.30 16.45
CA GLY A 15 10.32 31.88 17.86
C GLY A 15 9.02 31.18 18.27
N ASN A 16 8.01 31.09 17.42
CA ASN A 16 6.80 30.34 17.72
C ASN A 16 7.03 28.83 17.56
N ASN A 17 6.49 28.06 18.50
CA ASN A 17 6.47 26.59 18.46
C ASN A 17 5.20 26.02 17.80
N THR A 18 4.38 26.89 17.20
CA THR A 18 3.15 26.53 16.50
C THR A 18 3.06 27.27 15.18
N PHE A 19 2.45 26.62 14.19
CA PHE A 19 2.09 27.20 12.91
C PHE A 19 0.64 26.85 12.60
N THR A 20 0.02 27.63 11.72
CA THR A 20 -1.36 27.39 11.28
C THR A 20 -1.37 26.77 9.89
N TYR A 21 -2.41 25.98 9.62
CA TYR A 21 -2.65 25.31 8.34
C TYR A 21 -4.17 25.10 8.17
N ASP A 22 -4.61 24.86 6.94
CA ASP A 22 -6.04 24.63 6.68
C ASP A 22 -6.51 23.33 7.33
N PRO A 23 -7.70 23.30 7.96
CA PRO A 23 -8.21 22.10 8.61
C PRO A 23 -8.21 20.86 7.70
N VAL A 24 -7.95 19.71 8.31
CA VAL A 24 -8.19 18.40 7.70
C VAL A 24 -9.53 17.84 8.21
N PRO A 25 -10.15 16.86 7.52
CA PRO A 25 -11.40 16.27 7.99
C PRO A 25 -11.32 15.81 9.45
N GLU A 26 -12.23 16.30 10.29
CA GLU A 26 -12.21 16.04 11.75
C GLU A 26 -12.32 14.55 12.07
N SER A 27 -13.11 13.81 11.29
CA SER A 27 -13.28 12.35 11.42
C SER A 27 -11.98 11.57 11.28
N ASP A 28 -11.02 12.13 10.55
CA ASP A 28 -9.75 11.49 10.20
C ASP A 28 -8.58 12.02 11.03
N TYR A 29 -8.75 13.16 11.69
CA TYR A 29 -7.74 13.70 12.58
C TYR A 29 -7.54 12.77 13.78
N ARG A 30 -6.28 12.46 14.08
CA ARG A 30 -5.90 11.62 15.22
C ARG A 30 -4.96 12.40 16.12
N THR A 31 -5.18 12.37 17.43
CA THR A 31 -4.36 13.10 18.41
C THR A 31 -3.06 12.37 18.78
N LYS A 32 -2.79 11.21 18.19
CA LYS A 32 -1.60 10.39 18.42
C LYS A 32 -0.96 9.94 17.10
N HIS A 33 0.34 9.62 17.16
CA HIS A 33 1.15 9.18 16.02
C HIS A 33 1.09 10.18 14.85
N GLN A 34 1.36 11.45 15.16
CA GLN A 34 1.45 12.53 14.19
C GLN A 34 2.92 12.81 13.89
N TYR A 35 3.26 12.75 12.61
CA TYR A 35 4.56 13.13 12.08
C TYR A 35 4.31 14.10 10.93
N TYR A 36 5.23 15.03 10.73
CA TYR A 36 5.19 15.95 9.61
C TYR A 36 6.62 16.28 9.19
N PHE A 37 6.76 16.74 7.96
CA PHE A 37 7.94 17.42 7.47
C PHE A 37 7.49 18.69 6.74
N LEU A 38 8.43 19.62 6.52
CA LEU A 38 8.19 20.86 5.80
C LEU A 38 9.07 20.86 4.55
N GLU A 39 8.57 21.44 3.46
CA GLU A 39 9.31 21.59 2.21
C GLU A 39 8.93 22.90 1.51
N LYS A 40 9.48 23.13 0.31
CA LYS A 40 9.16 24.28 -0.56
C LYS A 40 9.55 25.64 0.05
N LYS A 41 10.72 25.71 0.68
CA LYS A 41 11.41 26.94 1.07
C LYS A 41 12.91 26.81 0.76
N LEU A 42 13.52 27.88 0.26
CA LEU A 42 14.96 27.89 -0.02
C LEU A 42 15.77 27.68 1.27
N GLU A 43 15.25 28.18 2.39
CA GLU A 43 15.86 28.06 3.71
C GLU A 43 15.93 26.62 4.25
N PHE A 44 15.21 25.67 3.63
CA PHE A 44 15.31 24.25 3.95
C PHE A 44 16.36 23.51 3.13
N LEU A 45 16.98 24.16 2.13
CA LEU A 45 18.06 23.57 1.35
C LEU A 45 19.36 23.66 2.16
N ASP A 46 19.70 22.58 2.86
CA ASP A 46 20.82 22.52 3.80
C ASP A 46 21.71 21.25 3.69
N GLN A 47 21.37 20.29 2.81
CA GLN A 47 22.20 19.12 2.49
C GLN A 47 22.51 18.97 1.00
N GLU A 48 23.55 18.20 0.68
CA GLU A 48 23.82 17.75 -0.68
C GLU A 48 22.64 16.94 -1.25
N SER A 49 22.38 17.09 -2.54
CA SER A 49 21.26 16.51 -3.31
C SER A 49 19.90 17.17 -3.10
N GLU A 50 19.79 18.16 -2.21
CA GLU A 50 18.56 18.94 -2.06
C GLU A 50 18.42 19.99 -3.17
N TRP A 51 17.18 20.31 -3.48
CA TRP A 51 16.83 21.29 -4.50
C TRP A 51 15.58 22.07 -4.12
N PHE A 52 15.48 23.28 -4.63
CA PHE A 52 14.33 24.17 -4.46
C PHE A 52 14.04 24.88 -5.77
N PHE A 53 12.77 24.93 -6.16
CA PHE A 53 12.34 25.68 -7.32
C PHE A 53 11.52 26.89 -6.89
N ASN A 54 12.05 28.08 -7.19
CA ASN A 54 11.31 29.32 -7.00
C ASN A 54 10.37 29.56 -8.18
N HIS A 55 9.08 29.32 -7.96
CA HIS A 55 8.06 29.49 -8.98
C HIS A 55 7.83 30.96 -9.39
N GLU A 56 8.18 31.94 -8.54
CA GLU A 56 7.99 33.36 -8.86
C GLU A 56 9.08 33.86 -9.82
N THR A 57 10.32 33.40 -9.62
CA THR A 57 11.48 33.81 -10.44
C THR A 57 11.84 32.81 -11.55
N ASN A 58 11.23 31.62 -11.54
CA ASN A 58 11.60 30.46 -12.38
C ASN A 58 13.06 30.02 -12.21
N GLU A 59 13.59 30.12 -10.98
CA GLU A 59 14.96 29.72 -10.65
C GLU A 59 14.98 28.36 -9.95
N LEU A 60 15.86 27.46 -10.40
CA LEU A 60 16.16 26.20 -9.73
C LEU A 60 17.47 26.34 -8.94
N TYR A 61 17.38 26.11 -7.64
CA TYR A 61 18.49 25.97 -6.73
C TYR A 61 18.73 24.48 -6.50
N LEU A 62 19.97 24.02 -6.63
CA LEU A 62 20.37 22.63 -6.43
C LEU A 62 21.71 22.64 -5.69
N TRP A 63 21.84 21.85 -4.63
CA TRP A 63 23.13 21.51 -4.05
C TRP A 63 23.62 20.19 -4.66
N PRO A 64 24.57 20.21 -5.61
CA PRO A 64 25.01 18.99 -6.26
C PRO A 64 25.86 18.13 -5.31
N PRO A 65 25.77 16.79 -5.41
CA PRO A 65 26.64 15.89 -4.65
C PRO A 65 28.12 16.23 -4.83
N GLY A 66 28.86 16.28 -3.71
CA GLY A 66 30.28 16.62 -3.69
C GLY A 66 30.63 18.01 -4.23
N ASN A 67 29.67 18.95 -4.26
CA ASN A 67 29.82 20.28 -4.85
C ASN A 67 30.25 20.25 -6.33
N ALA A 68 29.86 19.22 -7.08
CA ALA A 68 30.16 19.12 -8.50
C ALA A 68 29.59 20.33 -9.28
N ASP A 69 30.32 20.80 -10.29
CA ASP A 69 29.81 21.83 -11.21
C ASP A 69 28.56 21.32 -11.93
N PRO A 70 27.38 21.95 -11.76
CA PRO A 70 26.13 21.53 -12.38
C PRO A 70 26.20 21.41 -13.91
N ASN A 71 27.09 22.17 -14.57
CA ASN A 71 27.27 22.11 -16.03
C ASN A 71 27.84 20.76 -16.52
N ASN A 72 28.46 20.00 -15.61
CA ASN A 72 29.00 18.67 -15.90
C ASN A 72 28.04 17.53 -15.50
N LEU A 73 26.83 17.87 -15.04
CA LEU A 73 25.83 16.91 -14.59
C LEU A 73 24.69 16.76 -15.62
N ASN A 74 24.12 15.56 -15.71
CA ASN A 74 22.92 15.30 -16.49
C ASN A 74 21.68 15.53 -15.62
N ILE A 75 21.30 16.80 -15.46
CA ILE A 75 20.12 17.21 -14.69
C ILE A 75 18.89 17.16 -15.60
N ARG A 76 17.83 16.50 -15.13
CA ARG A 76 16.56 16.39 -15.87
C ARG A 76 15.39 16.73 -14.95
N GLY A 77 14.44 17.50 -15.47
CA GLY A 77 13.17 17.80 -14.80
C GLY A 77 12.00 17.13 -15.53
N LYS A 78 11.01 16.64 -14.77
CA LYS A 78 9.76 16.13 -15.33
C LYS A 78 8.91 17.28 -15.87
N VAL A 79 8.52 17.22 -17.14
CA VAL A 79 7.66 18.23 -17.81
C VAL A 79 6.33 17.67 -18.31
N GLN A 80 6.16 16.35 -18.27
CA GLN A 80 4.96 15.65 -18.72
C GLN A 80 4.71 14.43 -17.83
N SER A 81 3.44 14.18 -17.50
CA SER A 81 3.07 13.03 -16.68
C SER A 81 2.78 11.78 -17.48
N TYR A 82 2.00 11.89 -18.56
CA TYR A 82 1.57 10.74 -19.36
C TYR A 82 2.20 10.76 -20.75
N SER A 83 3.02 9.75 -21.07
CA SER A 83 3.51 9.53 -22.44
C SER A 83 2.42 8.89 -23.32
N PHE A 84 1.52 8.11 -22.73
CA PHE A 84 0.30 7.63 -23.39
C PHE A 84 -0.91 7.98 -22.54
N GLN A 85 -1.88 8.63 -23.16
CA GLN A 85 -3.20 8.83 -22.60
C GLN A 85 -4.20 8.25 -23.59
N ILE A 86 -4.79 7.12 -23.23
CA ILE A 86 -5.68 6.33 -24.08
C ILE A 86 -7.09 6.43 -23.52
N THR A 87 -8.05 6.77 -24.38
CA THR A 87 -9.44 7.01 -23.97
C THR A 87 -10.39 6.41 -24.98
N ASN A 88 -11.44 5.73 -24.52
CA ASN A 88 -12.49 5.12 -25.37
C ASN A 88 -11.91 4.21 -26.46
N SER A 89 -10.86 3.46 -26.15
CA SER A 89 -10.12 2.64 -27.13
C SER A 89 -9.65 1.33 -26.51
N SER A 90 -10.05 0.19 -27.06
CA SER A 90 -9.75 -1.15 -26.54
C SER A 90 -8.73 -1.89 -27.39
N TYR A 91 -8.17 -2.99 -26.86
CA TYR A 91 -7.24 -3.89 -27.57
C TYR A 91 -5.91 -3.24 -27.97
N ILE A 92 -5.44 -2.27 -27.20
CA ILE A 92 -4.12 -1.64 -27.42
C ILE A 92 -3.10 -2.31 -26.50
N GLU A 93 -1.93 -2.58 -27.08
CA GLU A 93 -0.80 -3.17 -26.38
C GLU A 93 0.39 -2.20 -26.31
N LEU A 94 0.93 -2.00 -25.12
CA LEU A 94 2.18 -1.29 -24.87
C LEU A 94 3.23 -2.32 -24.42
N LYS A 95 4.18 -2.66 -25.30
CA LYS A 95 5.15 -3.74 -25.05
C LYS A 95 6.59 -3.27 -25.18
N GLY A 96 7.46 -3.67 -24.25
CA GLY A 96 8.90 -3.43 -24.37
C GLY A 96 9.32 -1.96 -24.21
N LEU A 97 8.52 -1.13 -23.54
CA LEU A 97 8.75 0.32 -23.45
C LEU A 97 9.50 0.68 -22.16
N HIS A 98 10.39 1.68 -22.26
CA HIS A 98 11.07 2.27 -21.10
C HIS A 98 10.57 3.70 -20.86
N PHE A 99 9.74 3.86 -19.84
CA PHE A 99 9.26 5.15 -19.36
C PHE A 99 10.24 5.74 -18.36
N PHE A 100 10.62 7.00 -18.57
CA PHE A 100 11.47 7.77 -17.67
C PHE A 100 10.78 9.07 -17.31
N ALA A 101 10.56 9.31 -16.01
CA ALA A 101 9.85 10.47 -15.52
C ALA A 101 8.46 10.64 -16.18
N SER A 102 7.79 9.54 -16.55
CA SER A 102 6.44 9.54 -17.16
C SER A 102 5.76 8.18 -16.97
N THR A 103 4.47 8.11 -17.25
CA THR A 103 3.68 6.88 -17.18
C THR A 103 2.58 6.85 -18.27
N PHE A 104 1.61 5.94 -18.15
CA PHE A 104 0.41 5.90 -18.97
C PHE A 104 -0.85 6.14 -18.14
N LYS A 105 -1.91 6.58 -18.84
CA LYS A 105 -3.28 6.61 -18.34
C LYS A 105 -4.20 5.97 -19.39
N MET A 106 -5.06 5.06 -18.96
CA MET A 106 -6.08 4.41 -19.77
C MET A 106 -7.46 4.68 -19.15
N ASP A 107 -8.42 5.07 -19.96
CA ASP A 107 -9.77 5.42 -19.49
C ASP A 107 -10.85 4.88 -20.44
N ASN A 108 -11.84 4.17 -19.91
CA ASN A 108 -12.89 3.50 -20.67
C ASN A 108 -12.34 2.68 -21.86
N SER A 109 -11.39 1.80 -21.58
CA SER A 109 -10.51 1.16 -22.54
C SER A 109 -10.27 -0.29 -22.13
N ASP A 110 -11.16 -1.21 -22.50
CA ASP A 110 -11.05 -2.64 -22.14
C ASP A 110 -9.96 -3.38 -22.92
N TYR A 111 -9.56 -4.56 -22.41
CA TYR A 111 -8.63 -5.49 -23.10
C TYR A 111 -7.26 -4.87 -23.41
N MET A 112 -6.75 -4.04 -22.49
CA MET A 112 -5.44 -3.41 -22.64
C MET A 112 -4.34 -4.33 -22.15
N VAL A 113 -3.19 -4.28 -22.82
CA VAL A 113 -2.00 -5.03 -22.40
C VAL A 113 -0.84 -4.08 -22.20
N VAL A 114 -0.24 -4.08 -21.01
CA VAL A 114 1.07 -3.48 -20.75
C VAL A 114 2.01 -4.60 -20.36
N ASP A 115 3.02 -4.84 -21.18
CA ASP A 115 3.89 -6.00 -21.03
C ASP A 115 5.37 -5.62 -21.15
N SER A 116 6.21 -6.26 -20.34
CA SER A 116 7.67 -6.23 -20.48
C SER A 116 8.21 -4.79 -20.52
N SER A 117 7.65 -3.90 -19.70
CA SER A 117 7.91 -2.45 -19.73
C SER A 117 8.47 -1.96 -18.39
N ASN A 118 9.21 -0.85 -18.44
CA ASN A 118 9.91 -0.31 -17.28
C ASN A 118 9.45 1.12 -16.99
N PHE A 119 9.16 1.43 -15.74
CA PHE A 119 8.68 2.72 -15.26
C PHE A 119 9.64 3.24 -14.19
N LEU A 120 10.48 4.21 -14.56
CA LEU A 120 11.45 4.83 -13.68
C LEU A 120 11.01 6.28 -13.36
N TYR A 121 10.79 6.58 -12.08
CA TYR A 121 10.23 7.85 -11.61
C TYR A 121 8.86 8.21 -12.24
N PRO A 122 7.90 7.26 -12.38
CA PRO A 122 6.73 7.47 -13.23
C PRO A 122 5.86 8.65 -12.78
N SER A 123 5.73 8.84 -11.47
CA SER A 123 4.82 9.81 -10.86
C SER A 123 5.48 10.52 -9.69
N CYS A 124 5.08 11.78 -9.49
CA CYS A 124 5.46 12.58 -8.34
C CYS A 124 4.38 13.62 -8.04
N TYR A 125 4.32 14.07 -6.78
CA TYR A 125 3.47 15.21 -6.45
C TYR A 125 4.05 16.50 -7.01
N LYS A 126 3.17 17.49 -7.20
CA LYS A 126 3.53 18.83 -7.67
C LYS A 126 3.62 19.83 -6.51
N ARG A 127 4.07 19.39 -5.33
CA ARG A 127 4.14 20.21 -4.10
C ARG A 127 5.12 21.37 -4.23
N MET A 128 6.26 21.16 -4.89
CA MET A 128 7.19 22.24 -5.20
C MET A 128 6.57 23.30 -6.13
N LEU A 129 5.57 22.92 -6.95
CA LEU A 129 4.77 23.84 -7.78
C LEU A 129 3.56 24.43 -7.02
N GLY A 130 3.40 24.11 -5.73
CA GLY A 130 2.31 24.62 -4.90
C GLY A 130 0.99 23.86 -5.01
N VAL A 131 0.99 22.63 -5.54
CA VAL A 131 -0.20 21.78 -5.53
C VAL A 131 -0.23 20.95 -4.23
N VAL A 132 -1.32 21.06 -3.48
CA VAL A 132 -1.57 20.33 -2.21
C VAL A 132 -2.99 19.75 -2.22
N ASP A 133 -3.29 18.87 -1.26
CA ASP A 133 -4.59 18.19 -1.09
C ASP A 133 -5.06 17.47 -2.37
N THR A 134 -4.12 16.96 -3.16
CA THR A 134 -4.40 16.38 -4.48
C THR A 134 -3.46 15.21 -4.72
N GLN A 135 -4.01 14.09 -5.21
CA GLN A 135 -3.22 12.94 -5.65
C GLN A 135 -2.31 13.32 -6.83
N PRO A 136 -1.13 12.69 -6.93
CA PRO A 136 -0.27 12.91 -8.08
C PRO A 136 -0.89 12.26 -9.32
N GLU A 137 -0.39 12.65 -10.49
CA GLU A 137 -0.74 11.98 -11.74
C GLU A 137 -0.02 10.62 -11.78
N MET A 138 -0.77 9.56 -11.49
CA MET A 138 -0.28 8.18 -11.29
C MET A 138 -0.53 7.29 -12.51
N THR A 139 0.10 6.10 -12.54
CA THR A 139 -0.27 5.06 -13.51
C THR A 139 -1.71 4.64 -13.26
N LEU A 140 -2.60 4.84 -14.24
CA LEU A 140 -4.04 4.65 -14.05
C LEU A 140 -4.68 3.84 -15.17
N ILE A 141 -5.56 2.91 -14.80
CA ILE A 141 -6.49 2.20 -15.67
C ILE A 141 -7.89 2.42 -15.08
N THR A 142 -8.71 3.30 -15.66
CA THR A 142 -10.02 3.69 -15.11
C THR A 142 -11.17 3.28 -16.02
N GLY A 143 -12.29 2.84 -15.45
CA GLY A 143 -13.46 2.39 -16.19
C GLY A 143 -13.16 1.30 -17.22
N SER A 144 -12.16 0.45 -16.94
CA SER A 144 -11.58 -0.47 -17.92
C SER A 144 -11.43 -1.86 -17.31
N SER A 145 -11.87 -2.87 -18.03
CA SER A 145 -11.94 -4.26 -17.60
C SER A 145 -11.10 -5.16 -18.51
N ASN A 146 -10.77 -6.37 -18.04
CA ASN A 146 -9.95 -7.34 -18.77
C ASN A 146 -8.56 -6.80 -19.18
N CYS A 147 -8.00 -5.85 -18.44
CA CYS A 147 -6.68 -5.31 -18.70
C CYS A 147 -5.60 -6.13 -17.98
N THR A 148 -4.44 -6.28 -18.61
CA THR A 148 -3.30 -7.00 -18.04
C THR A 148 -2.07 -6.11 -18.00
N VAL A 149 -1.47 -5.98 -16.82
CA VAL A 149 -0.13 -5.42 -16.63
C VAL A 149 0.79 -6.55 -16.21
N SER A 150 1.76 -6.90 -17.05
CA SER A 150 2.61 -8.06 -16.84
C SER A 150 4.09 -7.81 -17.10
N ARG A 151 4.99 -8.49 -16.37
CA ARG A 151 6.45 -8.40 -16.58
C ARG A 151 6.98 -6.96 -16.56
N CYS A 152 6.35 -6.10 -15.76
CA CYS A 152 6.69 -4.69 -15.66
C CYS A 152 7.47 -4.37 -14.38
N ALA A 153 8.27 -3.31 -14.41
CA ALA A 153 8.97 -2.80 -13.22
C ALA A 153 8.57 -1.34 -12.94
N PHE A 154 8.07 -1.06 -11.74
CA PHE A 154 7.73 0.29 -11.27
C PHE A 154 8.68 0.70 -10.15
N ARG A 155 9.41 1.79 -10.35
CA ARG A 155 10.51 2.17 -9.44
C ARG A 155 10.57 3.66 -9.16
N TYR A 156 10.80 4.00 -7.89
CA TYR A 156 10.98 5.37 -7.41
C TYR A 156 9.79 6.29 -7.70
N THR A 157 8.59 5.77 -7.45
CA THR A 157 7.34 6.52 -7.59
C THR A 157 7.11 7.33 -6.32
N ASP A 158 6.57 8.55 -6.47
CA ASP A 158 6.04 9.34 -5.37
C ASP A 158 4.51 9.49 -5.58
N GLY A 159 3.75 8.76 -4.76
CA GLY A 159 2.35 8.34 -4.99
C GLY A 159 2.18 6.82 -5.17
N SER A 160 0.94 6.35 -5.35
CA SER A 160 0.62 4.95 -5.69
C SER A 160 1.37 4.50 -6.96
N ALA A 161 1.81 3.24 -6.99
CA ALA A 161 2.50 2.68 -8.16
C ALA A 161 1.57 2.56 -9.38
N ILE A 162 0.38 2.01 -9.14
CA ILE A 162 -0.68 1.82 -10.14
C ILE A 162 -2.03 1.69 -9.43
N GLU A 163 -3.05 2.33 -10.01
CA GLU A 163 -4.44 2.07 -9.63
C GLU A 163 -5.27 1.62 -10.84
N THR A 164 -6.05 0.55 -10.65
CA THR A 164 -6.98 0.02 -11.67
C THR A 164 -8.42 0.09 -11.15
N PHE A 165 -9.37 0.48 -11.99
CA PHE A 165 -10.80 0.54 -11.68
C PHE A 165 -11.60 -0.04 -12.84
N GLY A 166 -12.23 -1.18 -12.57
CA GLY A 166 -12.95 -2.00 -13.53
C GLY A 166 -12.72 -3.47 -13.20
N ASP A 167 -13.43 -4.36 -13.87
CA ASP A 167 -13.51 -5.75 -13.44
C ASP A 167 -12.48 -6.63 -14.18
N THR A 168 -12.08 -7.72 -13.55
CA THR A 168 -11.25 -8.76 -14.17
C THR A 168 -9.89 -8.23 -14.66
N ASN A 169 -9.29 -7.29 -13.92
CA ASN A 169 -7.96 -6.79 -14.22
C ASN A 169 -6.88 -7.68 -13.58
N THR A 170 -5.77 -7.87 -14.29
CA THR A 170 -4.65 -8.70 -13.82
C THR A 170 -3.37 -7.88 -13.74
N ILE A 171 -2.71 -7.93 -12.58
CA ILE A 171 -1.33 -7.45 -12.41
C ILE A 171 -0.47 -8.66 -12.04
N GLU A 172 0.44 -9.04 -12.94
CA GLU A 172 1.21 -10.27 -12.76
C GLU A 172 2.69 -10.16 -13.10
N ASN A 173 3.52 -10.90 -12.35
CA ASN A 173 4.96 -10.98 -12.62
C ASN A 173 5.62 -9.59 -12.72
N CYS A 174 5.20 -8.65 -11.87
CA CYS A 174 5.71 -7.29 -11.83
C CYS A 174 6.60 -7.05 -10.60
N TYR A 175 7.53 -6.11 -10.73
CA TYR A 175 8.46 -5.70 -9.69
C TYR A 175 8.18 -4.26 -9.25
N PHE A 176 7.89 -4.06 -7.97
CA PHE A 176 7.58 -2.76 -7.38
C PHE A 176 8.59 -2.43 -6.29
N TYR A 177 9.30 -1.30 -6.43
CA TYR A 177 10.42 -0.95 -5.55
C TYR A 177 10.56 0.56 -5.32
N HIS A 178 10.76 0.98 -4.07
CA HIS A 178 10.79 2.40 -3.68
C HIS A 178 9.52 3.12 -4.15
N ILE A 179 8.40 2.73 -3.54
CA ILE A 179 7.11 3.35 -3.85
C ILE A 179 6.65 4.21 -2.68
N ASP A 180 6.49 5.48 -3.01
CA ASP A 180 5.98 6.56 -2.20
C ASP A 180 6.79 6.86 -0.94
N TYR A 181 7.63 7.91 -1.02
CA TYR A 181 8.37 8.43 0.12
C TYR A 181 7.62 9.57 0.85
N THR A 182 6.49 10.03 0.31
CA THR A 182 5.71 11.13 0.92
C THR A 182 4.48 10.61 1.65
N VAL A 183 3.78 9.63 1.07
CA VAL A 183 2.57 8.99 1.59
C VAL A 183 1.45 9.95 1.96
N THR A 184 1.15 10.91 1.09
CA THR A 184 0.10 11.92 1.33
C THR A 184 -1.05 11.83 0.36
N ASP A 185 -2.26 12.17 0.77
CA ASP A 185 -3.40 12.36 -0.16
C ASP A 185 -3.78 11.09 -0.98
N LEU A 186 -3.21 9.91 -0.67
CA LEU A 186 -3.48 8.65 -1.37
C LEU A 186 -4.94 8.20 -1.22
N SER A 187 -5.39 7.36 -2.16
CA SER A 187 -6.74 6.83 -2.17
C SER A 187 -6.94 5.73 -1.10
N SER A 188 -8.20 5.38 -0.83
CA SER A 188 -8.58 4.27 0.07
C SER A 188 -7.91 4.35 1.45
N VAL A 189 -7.40 3.25 2.01
CA VAL A 189 -6.61 3.18 3.26
C VAL A 189 -5.13 3.51 3.04
N MET A 190 -4.85 4.45 2.13
CA MET A 190 -3.52 4.90 1.74
C MET A 190 -2.67 3.72 1.25
N THR A 191 -2.94 3.35 0.00
CA THR A 191 -2.51 2.07 -0.57
C THR A 191 -1.45 2.26 -1.65
N THR A 192 -0.43 1.41 -1.66
CA THR A 192 0.64 1.42 -2.66
C THR A 192 0.16 0.97 -4.05
N ILE A 193 -0.66 -0.09 -4.11
CA ILE A 193 -1.30 -0.60 -5.33
C ILE A 193 -2.79 -0.82 -5.07
N ARG A 194 -3.65 -0.20 -5.88
CA ARG A 194 -5.10 -0.34 -5.72
C ARG A 194 -5.73 -0.98 -6.94
N MET A 195 -6.52 -2.00 -6.73
CA MET A 195 -7.37 -2.62 -7.75
C MET A 195 -8.82 -2.52 -7.28
N GLY A 196 -9.58 -1.56 -7.79
CA GLY A 196 -11.02 -1.47 -7.60
C GLY A 196 -11.77 -2.33 -8.62
N GLY A 197 -13.06 -2.59 -8.36
CA GLY A 197 -13.86 -3.53 -9.15
C GLY A 197 -13.77 -4.97 -8.63
N SER A 198 -14.35 -5.90 -9.36
CA SER A 198 -14.47 -7.32 -9.01
C SER A 198 -13.57 -8.24 -9.83
N ASN A 199 -13.26 -9.43 -9.31
CA ASN A 199 -12.53 -10.51 -10.01
C ASN A 199 -11.10 -10.14 -10.43
N ASN A 200 -10.47 -9.23 -9.69
CA ASN A 200 -9.09 -8.83 -9.93
C ASN A 200 -8.09 -9.90 -9.50
N VAL A 201 -6.97 -10.01 -10.21
CA VAL A 201 -5.90 -10.96 -9.90
C VAL A 201 -4.58 -10.20 -9.71
N PHE A 202 -3.99 -10.35 -8.53
CA PHE A 202 -2.64 -9.88 -8.22
C PHE A 202 -1.74 -11.07 -7.93
N ARG A 203 -0.89 -11.46 -8.90
CA ARG A 203 -0.11 -12.71 -8.78
C ARG A 203 1.34 -12.64 -9.21
N GLN A 204 2.18 -13.47 -8.59
CA GLN A 204 3.59 -13.62 -8.98
C GLN A 204 4.40 -12.32 -8.93
N ASN A 205 3.98 -11.34 -8.14
CA ASN A 205 4.65 -10.05 -8.05
C ASN A 205 5.66 -10.03 -6.90
N THR A 206 6.65 -9.15 -7.02
CA THR A 206 7.54 -8.76 -5.91
C THR A 206 7.29 -7.30 -5.54
N LEU A 207 6.90 -7.04 -4.30
CA LEU A 207 6.60 -5.70 -3.77
C LEU A 207 7.46 -5.43 -2.54
N HIS A 208 8.35 -4.45 -2.61
CA HIS A 208 9.11 -4.04 -1.42
C HIS A 208 9.58 -2.60 -1.41
N ARG A 209 10.02 -2.15 -0.24
CA ARG A 209 10.43 -0.77 0.04
C ARG A 209 9.31 0.21 -0.28
N THR A 210 8.22 0.15 0.48
CA THR A 210 7.03 1.01 0.28
C THR A 210 6.71 1.83 1.52
N GLY A 211 6.23 3.06 1.33
CA GLY A 211 5.90 3.94 2.45
C GLY A 211 4.49 3.74 3.02
N ALA A 212 3.51 3.51 2.14
CA ALA A 212 2.08 3.65 2.46
C ALA A 212 1.57 2.58 3.45
N SER A 213 0.54 2.89 4.24
CA SER A 213 0.03 1.97 5.28
C SER A 213 -0.43 0.62 4.75
N SER A 214 -0.95 0.60 3.51
CA SER A 214 -1.42 -0.61 2.85
C SER A 214 -0.54 -0.93 1.65
N GLY A 215 -0.08 -2.18 1.54
CA GLY A 215 0.65 -2.66 0.37
C GLY A 215 -0.28 -2.72 -0.84
N ILE A 216 -1.28 -3.59 -0.77
CA ILE A 216 -2.28 -3.75 -1.82
C ILE A 216 -3.70 -3.73 -1.24
N ASN A 217 -4.62 -3.14 -2.02
CA ASN A 217 -6.05 -3.23 -1.85
C ASN A 217 -6.64 -3.83 -3.14
N PRO A 218 -6.94 -5.14 -3.17
CA PRO A 218 -7.14 -5.87 -4.42
C PRO A 218 -8.58 -5.82 -4.97
N GLY A 219 -9.53 -5.22 -4.25
CA GLY A 219 -10.93 -5.12 -4.67
C GLY A 219 -11.75 -6.35 -4.32
N ASP A 220 -12.93 -6.45 -4.92
CA ASP A 220 -13.95 -7.44 -4.58
C ASP A 220 -13.68 -8.76 -5.32
N LEU A 221 -14.07 -9.90 -4.74
CA LEU A 221 -13.89 -11.23 -5.35
C LEU A 221 -12.46 -11.45 -5.87
N SER A 222 -11.48 -10.88 -5.18
CA SER A 222 -10.12 -10.77 -5.66
C SER A 222 -9.29 -12.01 -5.32
N ILE A 223 -8.30 -12.30 -6.17
CA ILE A 223 -7.30 -13.34 -5.93
C ILE A 223 -5.93 -12.67 -5.75
N VAL A 224 -5.30 -12.92 -4.61
CA VAL A 224 -3.93 -12.49 -4.31
C VAL A 224 -3.07 -13.74 -4.09
N GLU A 225 -2.22 -14.08 -5.06
CA GLU A 225 -1.48 -15.35 -5.00
C GLU A 225 -0.04 -15.37 -5.52
N TYR A 226 0.80 -16.23 -4.94
CA TYR A 226 2.20 -16.44 -5.36
C TYR A 226 3.06 -15.17 -5.33
N ASN A 227 2.74 -14.19 -4.50
CA ASN A 227 3.52 -12.96 -4.37
C ASN A 227 4.58 -13.07 -3.28
N ASP A 228 5.66 -12.31 -3.46
CA ASP A 228 6.71 -12.07 -2.47
C ASP A 228 6.66 -10.59 -2.05
N MET A 229 6.21 -10.31 -0.82
CA MET A 229 5.93 -8.95 -0.38
C MET A 229 6.53 -8.66 0.99
N TYR A 230 7.42 -7.68 1.06
CA TYR A 230 8.20 -7.36 2.25
C TYR A 230 8.67 -5.90 2.31
N ASP A 231 9.24 -5.44 3.43
CA ASP A 231 9.77 -4.08 3.59
C ASP A 231 8.71 -2.99 3.26
N THR A 232 7.50 -3.11 3.84
CA THR A 232 6.35 -2.22 3.54
C THR A 232 5.86 -1.37 4.72
N GLY A 233 5.29 -0.21 4.43
CA GLY A 233 4.50 0.58 5.39
C GLY A 233 5.27 1.39 6.42
N TYR A 234 6.43 1.92 6.08
CA TYR A 234 7.28 2.65 7.04
C TYR A 234 6.81 4.05 7.43
N LEU A 235 6.00 4.71 6.61
CA LEU A 235 5.77 6.15 6.75
C LEU A 235 4.37 6.50 7.30
N GLN A 236 3.49 5.51 7.43
CA GLN A 236 2.17 5.67 8.03
C GLN A 236 1.97 4.68 9.17
N SER A 237 1.06 4.95 10.11
CA SER A 237 0.65 3.96 11.12
C SER A 237 -0.54 3.15 10.62
N ASP A 238 -0.85 2.02 11.27
CA ASP A 238 -1.97 1.14 10.88
C ASP A 238 -1.77 0.51 9.47
N GLY A 239 -2.61 -0.45 9.09
CA GLY A 239 -2.57 -1.09 7.76
C GLY A 239 -1.89 -2.47 7.71
N ALA A 240 -1.83 -3.04 6.50
CA ALA A 240 -1.35 -4.40 6.22
C ALA A 240 -0.77 -4.51 4.80
N ILE A 241 0.03 -5.55 4.54
CA ILE A 241 0.53 -5.83 3.18
C ILE A 241 -0.63 -6.11 2.24
N VAL A 242 -1.52 -7.04 2.60
CA VAL A 242 -2.78 -7.32 1.90
C VAL A 242 -3.93 -6.83 2.76
N HIS A 243 -4.62 -5.76 2.34
CA HIS A 243 -5.63 -5.10 3.16
C HIS A 243 -6.95 -5.00 2.41
N LEU A 244 -7.97 -5.69 2.92
CA LEU A 244 -9.33 -5.65 2.40
C LEU A 244 -10.25 -4.98 3.42
N MET A 245 -11.04 -4.03 2.94
CA MET A 245 -12.14 -3.42 3.70
C MET A 245 -13.37 -4.31 3.64
N GLU A 246 -14.29 -4.13 4.59
CA GLU A 246 -15.52 -4.91 4.78
C GLU A 246 -16.18 -5.43 3.50
N GLY A 247 -16.58 -4.54 2.58
CA GLY A 247 -17.29 -4.92 1.35
C GLY A 247 -16.47 -5.71 0.33
N GLN A 248 -15.13 -5.77 0.50
CA GLN A 248 -14.21 -6.42 -0.44
C GLN A 248 -13.88 -7.86 -0.03
N GLN A 249 -14.16 -8.21 1.23
CA GLN A 249 -13.84 -9.52 1.79
C GLN A 249 -14.66 -10.67 1.22
N PRO A 250 -15.98 -10.52 0.94
CA PRO A 250 -16.81 -11.65 0.51
C PRO A 250 -16.29 -12.28 -0.78
N GLY A 251 -15.99 -13.58 -0.72
CA GLY A 251 -15.47 -14.35 -1.87
C GLY A 251 -14.04 -13.98 -2.30
N SER A 252 -13.34 -13.13 -1.56
CA SER A 252 -11.91 -12.88 -1.78
C SER A 252 -11.05 -14.07 -1.35
N GLU A 253 -9.90 -14.24 -1.99
CA GLU A 253 -8.97 -15.34 -1.74
C GLU A 253 -7.52 -14.84 -1.70
N THR A 254 -6.88 -14.94 -0.53
CA THR A 254 -5.45 -14.62 -0.34
C THR A 254 -4.68 -15.89 -0.05
N ARG A 255 -3.80 -16.31 -0.98
CA ARG A 255 -3.18 -17.64 -0.90
C ARG A 255 -1.77 -17.77 -1.46
N TYR A 256 -0.98 -18.71 -0.95
CA TYR A 256 0.34 -19.04 -1.50
C TYR A 256 1.32 -17.84 -1.57
N ASN A 257 1.16 -16.84 -0.71
CA ASN A 257 2.06 -15.68 -0.66
C ASN A 257 3.14 -15.86 0.42
N TRP A 258 4.28 -15.21 0.20
CA TRP A 258 5.28 -14.92 1.21
C TRP A 258 5.12 -13.47 1.64
N LEU A 259 4.83 -13.26 2.92
CA LEU A 259 4.59 -11.94 3.51
C LEU A 259 5.55 -11.75 4.68
N HIS A 260 6.56 -10.91 4.54
CA HIS A 260 7.62 -10.87 5.54
C HIS A 260 8.30 -9.52 5.75
N ASP A 261 9.19 -9.45 6.75
CA ASP A 261 10.09 -8.34 7.03
C ASP A 261 9.42 -6.95 6.92
N SER A 262 8.28 -6.78 7.60
CA SER A 262 7.46 -5.57 7.48
C SER A 262 6.88 -5.14 8.84
N PRO A 263 6.87 -3.84 9.20
CA PRO A 263 6.29 -3.34 10.45
C PRO A 263 4.75 -3.38 10.50
N LYS A 264 4.09 -4.06 9.56
CA LYS A 264 2.63 -4.11 9.37
C LYS A 264 2.07 -5.50 9.60
N TYR A 265 0.74 -5.61 9.54
CA TYR A 265 0.10 -6.90 9.41
C TYR A 265 0.34 -7.51 8.03
N GLY A 266 0.31 -8.83 7.91
CA GLY A 266 0.49 -9.52 6.64
C GLY A 266 -0.78 -9.44 5.83
N VAL A 267 -1.83 -10.10 6.32
CA VAL A 267 -3.18 -10.03 5.75
C VAL A 267 -4.13 -9.41 6.76
N ARG A 268 -4.98 -8.48 6.30
CA ARG A 268 -6.01 -7.88 7.13
C ARG A 268 -7.35 -7.80 6.43
N PHE A 269 -8.35 -8.39 7.09
CA PHE A 269 -9.76 -8.12 6.85
C PHE A 269 -10.22 -7.09 7.88
N ASP A 270 -10.43 -5.87 7.40
CA ASP A 270 -10.74 -4.72 8.24
C ASP A 270 -12.21 -4.31 8.15
N GLY A 271 -12.74 -3.79 9.24
CA GLY A 271 -14.14 -3.42 9.40
C GLY A 271 -14.49 -3.30 10.89
N ASP A 272 -15.78 -3.19 11.17
CA ASP A 272 -16.33 -3.09 12.53
C ASP A 272 -17.10 -4.36 12.96
N GLY A 273 -16.75 -5.50 12.36
CA GLY A 273 -17.33 -6.82 12.67
C GLY A 273 -18.33 -7.32 11.63
N ASP A 274 -18.62 -6.55 10.58
CA ASP A 274 -19.63 -6.89 9.55
C ASP A 274 -19.02 -7.48 8.26
N GLY A 275 -17.68 -7.56 8.19
CA GLY A 275 -16.96 -8.24 7.12
C GLY A 275 -17.29 -9.73 7.09
N ASN A 276 -17.24 -10.37 5.92
CA ASN A 276 -17.63 -11.79 5.83
C ASN A 276 -17.02 -12.57 4.67
N ASN A 277 -17.13 -13.90 4.75
CA ASN A 277 -16.94 -14.87 3.66
C ASN A 277 -15.63 -14.77 2.86
N GLY A 278 -14.59 -14.15 3.43
CA GLY A 278 -13.24 -14.14 2.86
C GLY A 278 -12.44 -15.40 3.20
N LEU A 279 -11.54 -15.80 2.29
CA LEU A 279 -10.69 -16.99 2.40
C LEU A 279 -9.20 -16.61 2.45
N ILE A 280 -8.49 -17.07 3.48
CA ILE A 280 -7.05 -16.89 3.65
C ILE A 280 -6.40 -18.26 3.88
N HIS A 281 -5.56 -18.73 2.95
CA HIS A 281 -4.96 -20.06 3.09
C HIS A 281 -3.59 -20.24 2.46
N HIS A 282 -2.77 -21.13 3.04
CA HIS A 282 -1.44 -21.49 2.53
C HIS A 282 -0.48 -20.30 2.32
N ASN A 283 -0.63 -19.24 3.11
CA ASN A 283 0.38 -18.18 3.15
C ASN A 283 1.48 -18.54 4.16
N VAL A 284 2.70 -18.06 3.89
CA VAL A 284 3.82 -18.14 4.83
C VAL A 284 4.16 -16.72 5.27
N ILE A 285 4.13 -16.46 6.57
CA ILE A 285 4.16 -15.11 7.12
C ILE A 285 5.13 -15.02 8.31
N TRP A 286 6.19 -14.22 8.21
CA TRP A 286 7.20 -14.16 9.27
C TRP A 286 7.88 -12.79 9.39
N ASN A 287 8.48 -12.51 10.55
CA ASN A 287 9.15 -11.25 10.84
C ASN A 287 8.31 -10.00 10.50
N ILE A 288 7.01 -10.06 10.81
CA ILE A 288 6.12 -8.91 10.69
C ILE A 288 5.45 -8.56 12.00
N GLN A 289 4.67 -7.48 12.07
CA GLN A 289 4.05 -7.04 13.33
C GLN A 289 3.05 -8.06 13.91
N GLY A 290 2.26 -8.68 13.02
CA GLY A 290 1.31 -9.76 13.30
C GLY A 290 0.84 -10.37 11.98
N GLY A 291 0.69 -11.69 11.91
CA GLY A 291 0.52 -12.39 10.63
C GLY A 291 -0.79 -12.06 9.90
N ILE A 292 -1.90 -12.55 10.44
CA ILE A 292 -3.26 -12.45 9.91
C ILE A 292 -4.13 -11.76 10.96
N MET A 293 -4.86 -10.73 10.55
CA MET A 293 -5.81 -10.01 11.40
C MET A 293 -7.18 -9.99 10.72
N ILE A 294 -8.14 -10.74 11.26
CA ILE A 294 -9.49 -10.77 10.71
C ILE A 294 -10.52 -10.25 11.71
N LYS A 295 -11.54 -9.59 11.16
CA LYS A 295 -12.72 -9.07 11.84
C LYS A 295 -13.91 -9.36 10.95
N GLY A 296 -14.96 -9.97 11.50
CA GLY A 296 -16.10 -10.40 10.70
C GLY A 296 -16.46 -11.87 10.89
N TYR A 297 -17.48 -12.33 10.15
CA TYR A 297 -18.10 -13.65 10.25
C TYR A 297 -17.81 -14.54 9.05
N GLU A 298 -18.01 -15.84 9.22
CA GLU A 298 -17.93 -16.85 8.14
C GLU A 298 -16.62 -16.79 7.35
N HIS A 299 -15.54 -16.28 7.97
CA HIS A 299 -14.22 -16.29 7.37
C HIS A 299 -13.60 -17.68 7.45
N MET A 300 -12.74 -17.97 6.49
CA MET A 300 -12.08 -19.26 6.36
C MET A 300 -10.57 -19.07 6.40
N ILE A 301 -9.95 -19.48 7.50
CA ILE A 301 -8.51 -19.29 7.75
C ILE A 301 -7.87 -20.68 7.86
N TYR A 302 -7.23 -21.12 6.78
CA TYR A 302 -6.78 -22.50 6.64
C TYR A 302 -5.32 -22.67 6.25
N ASN A 303 -4.63 -23.65 6.85
CA ASN A 303 -3.32 -24.11 6.37
C ASN A 303 -2.27 -22.99 6.22
N ASN A 304 -2.38 -21.89 6.96
CA ASN A 304 -1.36 -20.83 6.95
C ASN A 304 -0.24 -21.19 7.92
N THR A 305 0.98 -20.79 7.59
CA THR A 305 2.16 -20.92 8.45
C THR A 305 2.61 -19.51 8.84
N ALA A 306 2.53 -19.15 10.12
CA ALA A 306 2.88 -17.81 10.58
C ALA A 306 3.72 -17.85 11.87
N PHE A 307 4.97 -17.41 11.82
CA PHE A 307 5.94 -17.62 12.90
C PHE A 307 6.91 -16.43 13.00
N ASP A 308 7.59 -16.30 14.15
CA ASP A 308 8.59 -15.25 14.38
C ASP A 308 8.08 -13.83 14.07
N ASN A 309 6.79 -13.56 14.35
CA ASN A 309 6.22 -12.22 14.25
C ASN A 309 6.32 -11.50 15.60
N GLY A 310 6.28 -10.16 15.54
CA GLY A 310 6.51 -9.24 16.64
C GLY A 310 5.46 -9.28 17.76
N GLU A 311 5.16 -8.14 18.38
CA GLU A 311 4.38 -8.10 19.63
C GLU A 311 2.90 -8.53 19.50
N LYS A 312 2.39 -8.71 18.28
CA LYS A 312 1.03 -9.17 18.06
C LYS A 312 1.00 -10.67 17.83
N ASN A 313 -0.20 -11.25 17.95
CA ASN A 313 -0.40 -12.66 17.61
C ASN A 313 -0.26 -12.88 16.10
N ASP A 314 0.17 -14.08 15.72
CA ASP A 314 0.41 -14.48 14.34
C ASP A 314 -0.91 -14.64 13.57
N ILE A 315 -1.93 -15.18 14.22
CA ILE A 315 -3.28 -15.26 13.66
C ILE A 315 -4.26 -14.73 14.71
N ILE A 316 -4.97 -13.66 14.35
CA ILE A 316 -5.88 -12.92 15.21
C ILE A 316 -7.29 -12.98 14.62
N VAL A 317 -8.20 -13.59 15.37
CA VAL A 317 -9.65 -13.60 15.09
C VAL A 317 -10.33 -12.70 16.13
N LEU A 318 -10.47 -11.42 15.82
CA LEU A 318 -10.71 -10.40 16.85
C LEU A 318 -12.09 -10.54 17.52
N ILE A 319 -12.12 -10.71 18.84
CA ILE A 319 -13.36 -10.79 19.62
C ILE A 319 -14.00 -9.42 19.87
N ASP A 320 -13.20 -8.38 20.12
CA ASP A 320 -13.67 -7.09 20.66
C ASP A 320 -14.72 -6.38 19.80
N LEU A 321 -14.78 -6.70 18.51
CA LEU A 321 -15.73 -6.11 17.56
C LEU A 321 -16.89 -7.04 17.22
N GLY A 322 -17.00 -8.19 17.91
CA GLY A 322 -18.00 -9.21 17.60
C GLY A 322 -17.75 -9.84 16.22
N GLY A 323 -18.84 -10.32 15.61
CA GLY A 323 -18.80 -10.77 14.22
C GLY A 323 -18.27 -12.17 13.98
N ASN A 324 -17.80 -12.97 14.93
CA ASN A 324 -17.07 -14.21 14.57
C ASN A 324 -17.93 -15.47 14.25
N GLU A 325 -19.25 -15.34 14.07
CA GLU A 325 -20.13 -16.50 13.82
C GLU A 325 -19.74 -17.23 12.53
N GLY A 326 -19.74 -18.56 12.54
CA GLY A 326 -19.40 -19.37 11.36
C GLY A 326 -17.94 -19.26 10.89
N THR A 327 -17.10 -18.43 11.50
CA THR A 327 -15.67 -18.32 11.16
C THR A 327 -14.95 -19.60 11.55
N ILE A 328 -14.08 -20.09 10.66
CA ILE A 328 -13.33 -21.33 10.83
C ILE A 328 -11.84 -21.03 10.76
N THR A 329 -11.13 -21.36 11.84
CA THR A 329 -9.67 -21.34 11.93
C THR A 329 -9.20 -22.77 12.10
N ARG A 330 -8.59 -23.35 11.06
CA ARG A 330 -8.24 -24.78 11.05
C ARG A 330 -6.94 -25.08 10.32
N ASN A 331 -6.21 -26.08 10.80
CA ASN A 331 -4.96 -26.57 10.20
C ASN A 331 -3.86 -25.51 10.04
N ASN A 332 -3.91 -24.40 10.78
CA ASN A 332 -2.84 -23.40 10.74
C ASN A 332 -1.70 -23.82 11.68
N ALA A 333 -0.48 -23.39 11.35
CA ALA A 333 0.67 -23.47 12.24
C ALA A 333 1.12 -22.05 12.59
N ALA A 334 1.02 -21.68 13.86
CA ALA A 334 1.48 -20.39 14.35
C ALA A 334 2.04 -20.43 15.78
N ASP A 335 3.01 -19.57 16.08
CA ASP A 335 3.54 -19.43 17.44
C ASP A 335 2.46 -18.88 18.39
N LYS A 336 1.57 -18.03 17.87
CA LYS A 336 0.56 -17.30 18.63
C LYS A 336 -0.76 -17.19 17.85
N ILE A 337 -1.77 -17.97 18.24
CA ILE A 337 -3.14 -17.84 17.73
C ILE A 337 -4.07 -17.47 18.90
N ALA A 338 -4.77 -16.34 18.80
CA ALA A 338 -5.72 -15.92 19.84
C ALA A 338 -6.79 -14.96 19.31
N GLY A 339 -7.83 -14.74 20.13
CA GLY A 339 -8.93 -13.82 19.83
C GLY A 339 -8.65 -12.34 20.11
N HIS A 340 -7.42 -12.00 20.47
CA HIS A 340 -6.99 -10.63 20.79
C HIS A 340 -5.70 -10.28 20.04
N ARG A 341 -5.40 -8.99 19.91
CA ARG A 341 -4.22 -8.53 19.14
C ARG A 341 -2.89 -8.95 19.75
N SER A 342 -2.78 -8.90 21.08
CA SER A 342 -1.51 -9.04 21.80
C SER A 342 -1.62 -9.80 23.13
N ASP A 343 -2.81 -10.30 23.46
CA ASP A 343 -3.03 -11.08 24.69
C ASP A 343 -3.12 -12.56 24.30
N ILE A 344 -2.94 -13.42 25.28
CA ILE A 344 -2.75 -14.86 25.11
C ILE A 344 -4.08 -15.58 24.89
N TYR A 345 -3.99 -16.76 24.28
CA TYR A 345 -5.13 -17.64 24.01
C TYR A 345 -5.96 -17.96 25.27
N GLN A 346 -5.31 -18.16 26.43
CA GLN A 346 -6.02 -18.54 27.66
C GLN A 346 -6.96 -17.45 28.18
N ASN A 347 -6.62 -16.19 27.94
CA ASN A 347 -7.47 -15.04 28.29
C ASN A 347 -8.48 -14.75 27.18
N TYR A 348 -8.06 -14.92 25.92
CA TYR A 348 -8.83 -14.60 24.73
C TYR A 348 -8.78 -15.79 23.75
N PRO A 349 -9.56 -16.85 23.99
CA PRO A 349 -9.59 -18.02 23.12
C PRO A 349 -10.10 -17.62 21.72
N VAL A 350 -9.68 -18.34 20.68
CA VAL A 350 -10.13 -18.07 19.31
C VAL A 350 -11.64 -18.36 19.20
N PRO A 351 -12.48 -17.39 18.79
CA PRO A 351 -13.90 -17.62 18.62
C PRO A 351 -14.21 -18.38 17.32
N GLY A 352 -15.45 -18.87 17.18
CA GLY A 352 -15.87 -19.65 16.03
C GLY A 352 -15.41 -21.12 16.11
N ILE A 353 -15.24 -21.76 14.97
CA ILE A 353 -14.75 -23.13 14.87
C ILE A 353 -13.23 -23.10 14.87
N TYR A 354 -12.62 -23.66 15.90
CA TYR A 354 -11.18 -23.71 16.10
C TYR A 354 -10.74 -25.16 16.35
N ASP A 355 -10.07 -25.78 15.39
CA ASP A 355 -9.58 -27.16 15.53
C ASP A 355 -8.36 -27.44 14.64
N HIS A 356 -7.57 -28.47 15.00
CA HIS A 356 -6.38 -28.94 14.27
C HIS A 356 -5.31 -27.86 14.00
N ASN A 357 -5.29 -26.77 14.77
CA ASN A 357 -4.22 -25.77 14.66
C ASN A 357 -3.05 -26.16 15.57
N TRP A 358 -1.83 -25.92 15.09
CA TRP A 358 -0.67 -25.77 15.96
C TRP A 358 -0.62 -24.33 16.46
N ASN A 359 -0.85 -24.15 17.74
CA ASN A 359 -0.84 -22.85 18.41
C ASN A 359 0.16 -22.90 19.57
N GLY A 360 1.24 -22.13 19.49
CA GLY A 360 2.30 -22.17 20.49
C GLY A 360 1.83 -21.85 21.92
N TYR A 361 0.73 -21.11 22.09
CA TYR A 361 0.10 -20.93 23.41
C TYR A 361 -0.48 -22.20 24.02
N GLU A 362 -0.82 -23.20 23.21
CA GLU A 362 -1.43 -24.46 23.64
C GLU A 362 -0.40 -25.61 23.60
N THR A 363 0.45 -25.64 22.57
CA THR A 363 1.43 -26.72 22.36
C THR A 363 2.72 -26.52 23.15
N SER A 364 2.94 -25.34 23.76
CA SER A 364 4.18 -24.98 24.47
C SER A 364 5.43 -25.10 23.58
N GLY A 365 5.31 -24.82 22.28
CA GLY A 365 6.39 -24.87 21.31
C GLY A 365 6.17 -23.90 20.15
N ASN A 366 7.27 -23.45 19.57
CA ASN A 366 7.26 -22.60 18.37
C ASN A 366 7.24 -23.47 17.11
N VAL A 367 6.73 -22.90 16.02
CA VAL A 367 6.66 -23.51 14.67
C VAL A 367 8.05 -23.66 14.05
#